data_AF-A0A150P1S2-F1
#
_entry.id   AF-A0A150P1S2-F1
#
_cell.length_a   1.000
_cell.length_b   1.000
_cell.length_c   1.000
_cell.angle_alpha   90.00
_cell.angle_beta   90.00
_cell.angle_gamma   90.00
#
_symmetry.space_group_name_H-M   'P 1'
#
loop_
_entity.id
_entity.type
_entity.pdbx_description
1 polymer ?
#
loop_
_entity_poly.entity_id
_entity_poly.type
_entity_poly.pdbx_seq_one_letter_code
_entity_poly.pdbx_strand_id
1 'polypeptide(L)'
;MFFMSEDYWPLNTTLYSSDLKGNEPSFVFHTLKRVDFEKYSDKVAVPGINRNHLHMDPVLIPPAAVQGAFALSADQWRIAARALVRENETLGALRDTLLPKLLSGELRVPEAEHAAEL
;
A
#
# COMPACT_ATOMS: atom_id res chain seq x y z
N MET A 1 -4.81 1.06 -6.03
CA MET A 1 -3.43 1.22 -6.55
C MET A 1 -2.42 0.84 -5.48
N PHE A 2 -1.49 -0.03 -5.83
CA PHE A 2 -0.47 -0.57 -4.93
C PHE A 2 0.92 -0.21 -5.44
N PHE A 3 1.88 -0.14 -4.53
CA PHE A 3 3.31 0.01 -4.85
C PHE A 3 4.07 -1.05 -4.08
N MET A 4 4.68 -1.98 -4.82
CA MET A 4 5.44 -3.09 -4.26
C MET A 4 6.87 -3.04 -4.79
N SER A 5 7.83 -3.13 -3.87
CA SER A 5 9.26 -3.21 -4.16
C SER A 5 9.80 -4.64 -4.04
N GLU A 6 8.90 -5.60 -3.82
CA GLU A 6 9.18 -7.01 -3.59
C GLU A 6 8.42 -7.84 -4.64
N ASP A 7 8.83 -9.10 -4.83
CA ASP A 7 8.12 -10.02 -5.70
C ASP A 7 6.72 -10.33 -5.16
N TYR A 8 5.72 -10.37 -6.04
CA TYR A 8 4.32 -10.64 -5.68
C TYR A 8 3.57 -11.29 -6.84
N TRP A 9 2.40 -11.85 -6.52
CA TRP A 9 1.50 -12.49 -7.48
C TRP A 9 0.28 -11.61 -7.75
N PRO A 10 0.32 -10.72 -8.77
CA PRO A 10 -0.82 -9.88 -9.10
C PRO A 10 -2.02 -10.72 -9.56
N LEU A 11 -3.22 -10.21 -9.30
CA LEU A 11 -4.43 -10.74 -9.92
C LEU A 11 -4.33 -10.59 -11.45
N ASN A 12 -4.97 -11.49 -12.21
CA ASN A 12 -4.96 -11.49 -13.68
C ASN A 12 -5.56 -10.22 -14.33
N THR A 13 -6.19 -9.34 -13.55
CA THR A 13 -6.74 -8.05 -13.97
C THR A 13 -5.84 -6.86 -13.62
N THR A 14 -4.65 -7.11 -13.08
CA THR A 14 -3.71 -6.06 -12.67
C THR A 14 -3.09 -5.37 -13.88
N LEU A 15 -3.17 -4.04 -13.90
CA LEU A 15 -2.42 -3.21 -14.84
C LEU A 15 -1.05 -2.88 -14.24
N TYR A 16 0.00 -3.00 -15.05
CA TYR A 16 1.38 -2.68 -14.66
C TYR A 16 2.06 -1.82 -15.72
N SER A 17 3.11 -1.10 -15.33
CA SER A 17 4.01 -0.41 -16.26
C SER A 17 5.37 -1.10 -16.25
N SER A 18 5.90 -1.40 -17.43
CA SER A 18 7.26 -1.94 -17.61
C SER A 18 8.33 -0.85 -17.74
N ASP A 19 7.92 0.40 -17.95
CA ASP A 19 8.83 1.51 -18.19
C ASP A 19 8.26 2.81 -17.60
N LEU A 20 9.06 3.48 -16.77
CA LEU A 20 8.71 4.75 -16.12
C LEU A 20 9.30 5.97 -16.82
N LYS A 21 9.96 5.78 -17.98
CA LYS A 21 10.52 6.85 -18.82
C LYS A 21 11.48 7.76 -18.06
N GLY A 22 12.29 7.18 -17.16
CA GLY A 22 13.27 7.90 -16.34
C GLY A 22 12.68 8.64 -15.14
N ASN A 23 11.37 8.54 -14.88
CA ASN A 23 10.76 9.09 -13.68
C ASN A 23 11.00 8.17 -12.47
N GLU A 24 11.06 8.80 -11.30
CA GLU A 24 11.24 8.09 -10.04
C GLU A 24 9.94 7.32 -9.68
N PRO A 25 10.02 6.01 -9.36
CA PRO A 25 8.85 5.17 -9.07
C PRO A 25 7.91 5.69 -7.97
N SER A 26 8.46 6.16 -6.84
CA SER A 26 7.67 6.68 -5.72
C SER A 26 6.90 7.94 -6.14
N PHE A 27 7.53 8.85 -6.89
CA PHE A 27 6.89 10.02 -7.47
C PHE A 27 5.73 9.65 -8.40
N VAL A 28 5.94 8.69 -9.31
CA VAL A 28 4.89 8.22 -10.22
C VAL A 28 3.72 7.63 -9.43
N PHE A 29 4.00 6.78 -8.45
CA PHE A 29 2.96 6.19 -7.60
C PHE A 29 2.12 7.25 -6.86
N HIS A 30 2.78 8.21 -6.21
CA HIS A 30 2.09 9.27 -5.46
C HIS A 30 1.32 10.23 -6.38
N THR A 31 1.84 10.47 -7.59
CA THR A 31 1.14 11.25 -8.62
C THR A 31 -0.13 10.54 -9.06
N LEU A 32 -0.04 9.25 -9.40
CA LEU A 32 -1.20 8.45 -9.80
C LEU A 32 -2.23 8.30 -8.67
N LYS A 33 -1.80 8.24 -7.41
CA LYS A 33 -2.71 8.26 -6.25
C LYS A 33 -3.56 9.52 -6.14
N ARG A 34 -3.15 10.62 -6.78
CA ARG A 34 -3.89 11.89 -6.79
C ARG A 34 -4.79 12.05 -8.01
N VAL A 35 -4.67 11.16 -8.99
CA VAL A 35 -5.56 11.15 -10.15
C VAL A 35 -6.94 10.70 -9.70
N ASP A 36 -7.94 11.49 -10.09
CA ASP A 36 -9.34 11.16 -9.91
C ASP A 36 -9.78 10.23 -11.05
N PHE A 37 -9.55 8.93 -10.86
CA PHE A 37 -9.87 7.91 -11.87
C PHE A 37 -11.37 7.79 -12.17
N GLU A 38 -12.24 8.26 -11.28
CA GLU A 38 -13.69 8.21 -11.49
C GLU A 38 -14.11 9.14 -12.62
N LYS A 39 -13.47 10.31 -12.78
CA LYS A 39 -13.67 11.23 -13.91
C LYS A 39 -13.36 10.60 -15.26
N TYR A 40 -12.57 9.54 -15.28
CA TYR A 40 -12.11 8.86 -16.50
C TYR A 40 -12.73 7.46 -16.65
N SER A 41 -13.75 7.15 -15.85
CA SER A 41 -14.47 5.87 -15.93
C SER A 41 -15.68 5.99 -16.84
N ASP A 42 -15.54 5.52 -18.09
CA ASP A 42 -16.61 5.62 -19.09
C ASP A 42 -17.57 4.41 -19.07
N LYS A 43 -17.40 3.49 -18.12
CA LYS A 43 -18.13 2.20 -18.08
C LYS A 43 -18.88 2.00 -16.78
N VAL A 44 -20.20 1.82 -16.90
CA VAL A 44 -21.15 1.69 -15.77
C VAL A 44 -21.18 0.27 -15.18
N ALA A 45 -20.93 -0.77 -16.00
CA ALA A 45 -21.06 -2.18 -15.60
C ALA A 45 -19.74 -2.85 -15.17
N VAL A 46 -18.60 -2.36 -15.67
CA VAL A 46 -17.26 -2.79 -15.27
C VAL A 46 -16.42 -1.53 -15.12
N PRO A 47 -16.00 -1.14 -13.89
CA PRO A 47 -15.14 0.01 -13.68
C PRO A 47 -13.93 -0.09 -14.60
N GLY A 48 -13.75 0.88 -15.49
CA GLY A 48 -12.75 0.81 -16.54
C GLY A 48 -12.29 2.20 -16.90
N ILE A 49 -10.99 2.47 -16.68
CA ILE A 49 -10.37 3.75 -16.99
C ILE A 49 -10.20 3.85 -18.51
N ASN A 50 -10.71 4.92 -19.11
CA ASN A 50 -10.42 5.23 -20.50
C ASN A 50 -9.02 5.85 -20.62
N ARG A 51 -8.08 5.06 -21.14
CA ARG A 51 -6.69 5.48 -21.40
C ARG A 51 -6.62 6.76 -22.23
N ASN A 52 -7.48 6.93 -23.23
CA ASN A 52 -7.44 8.09 -24.13
C ASN A 52 -7.80 9.39 -23.41
N HIS A 53 -8.65 9.32 -22.38
CA HIS A 53 -8.99 10.48 -21.56
C HIS A 53 -7.94 10.74 -20.49
N LEU A 54 -7.42 9.68 -19.86
CA LEU A 54 -6.40 9.81 -18.81
C LEU A 54 -5.11 10.48 -19.32
N HIS A 55 -4.66 10.19 -20.55
CA HIS A 55 -3.46 10.81 -21.12
C HIS A 55 -3.58 12.32 -21.35
N MET A 56 -4.79 12.86 -21.34
CA MET A 56 -5.04 14.29 -21.54
C MET A 56 -4.97 15.09 -20.24
N ASP A 57 -4.91 14.42 -19.09
CA ASP A 57 -4.84 15.09 -17.80
C ASP A 57 -3.43 15.70 -17.59
N PRO A 58 -3.31 17.04 -17.50
CA PRO A 58 -2.01 17.67 -17.33
C PRO A 58 -1.42 17.35 -15.96
N VAL A 59 -0.20 16.81 -15.97
CA VAL A 59 0.57 16.49 -14.76
C VAL A 59 1.88 17.28 -14.78
N LEU A 60 2.22 17.89 -13.64
CA LEU A 60 3.52 18.53 -13.44
C LEU A 60 4.59 17.45 -13.28
N ILE A 61 5.60 17.45 -14.15
CA ILE A 61 6.75 16.56 -14.05
C ILE A 61 7.97 17.39 -13.61
N PRO A 62 8.39 17.31 -12.34
CA PRO A 62 9.55 18.06 -11.86
C PRO A 62 10.86 17.40 -12.33
N PRO A 63 12.00 18.11 -12.27
CA PRO A 63 13.31 17.53 -12.61
C PRO A 63 13.63 16.29 -11.77
N ALA A 64 14.39 15.35 -12.34
CA ALA A 64 14.72 14.08 -11.70
C ALA A 64 15.32 14.23 -10.29
N ALA A 65 16.14 15.26 -10.06
CA ALA A 65 16.71 15.54 -8.75
C ALA A 65 15.64 15.85 -7.68
N VAL A 66 14.58 16.56 -8.07
CA VAL A 66 13.45 16.89 -7.19
C VAL A 66 12.60 15.66 -6.94
N GLN A 67 12.37 14.83 -7.97
CA GLN A 67 11.69 13.55 -7.81
C GLN A 67 12.44 12.64 -6.82
N GLY A 68 13.76 12.56 -6.93
CA GLY A 68 14.60 11.79 -6.00
C GLY A 68 14.57 12.31 -4.56
N ALA A 69 14.63 13.64 -4.37
CA ALA A 69 14.51 14.23 -3.04
C ALA A 69 13.13 13.95 -2.41
N PHE A 70 12.06 14.04 -3.21
CA PHE A 70 10.72 13.65 -2.80
C PHE A 70 10.67 12.17 -2.38
N ALA A 71 11.23 11.28 -3.19
CA ALA A 71 11.22 9.84 -2.95
C ALA A 71 11.88 9.48 -1.62
N LEU A 72 13.04 10.07 -1.32
CA LEU A 72 13.75 9.86 -0.05
C LEU A 72 12.86 10.15 1.16
N SER A 73 12.11 11.25 1.14
CA SER A 73 11.19 11.57 2.24
C SER A 73 9.94 10.71 2.23
N ALA A 74 9.29 10.53 1.07
CA ALA A 74 8.03 9.79 0.96
C ALA A 74 8.21 8.31 1.30
N ASP A 75 9.31 7.69 0.88
CA ASP A 75 9.57 6.28 1.13
C ASP A 75 9.87 5.98 2.60
N GLN A 76 10.54 6.89 3.31
CA GLN A 76 10.74 6.77 4.76
C GLN A 76 9.39 6.65 5.50
N TRP A 77 8.47 7.58 5.21
CA TRP A 77 7.13 7.55 5.80
C TRP A 77 6.34 6.31 5.39
N ARG A 78 6.44 5.89 4.12
CA ARG A 78 5.77 4.71 3.60
C ARG A 78 6.27 3.42 4.29
N ILE A 79 7.57 3.30 4.52
CA ILE A 79 8.17 2.18 5.25
C ILE A 79 7.68 2.16 6.70
N ALA A 80 7.74 3.30 7.39
CA ALA A 80 7.26 3.42 8.76
C ALA A 80 5.77 3.06 8.88
N ALA A 81 4.93 3.59 8.00
CA ALA A 81 3.50 3.29 7.97
C ALA A 81 3.22 1.79 7.76
N ARG A 82 3.96 1.12 6.86
CA ARG A 82 3.82 -0.33 6.68
C ARG A 82 4.25 -1.11 7.91
N ALA A 83 5.32 -0.70 8.59
CA ALA A 83 5.76 -1.36 9.81
C ALA A 83 4.68 -1.30 10.89
N LEU A 84 4.07 -0.13 11.08
CA LEU A 84 2.97 0.08 12.03
C LEU A 84 1.73 -0.74 11.68
N VAL A 85 1.37 -0.84 10.40
CA VAL A 85 0.24 -1.69 9.95
C VAL A 85 0.52 -3.16 10.26
N ARG A 86 1.72 -3.66 9.93
CA ARG A 86 2.12 -5.04 10.23
C ARG A 86 2.11 -5.33 11.73
N GLU A 87 2.63 -4.41 12.55
CA GLU A 87 2.60 -4.52 14.00
C GLU A 87 1.16 -4.57 14.52
N ASN A 88 0.27 -3.71 14.02
CA ASN A 88 -1.13 -3.71 14.41
C ASN A 88 -1.83 -5.05 14.05
N GLU A 89 -1.54 -5.60 12.87
CA GLU A 89 -2.03 -6.91 12.44
C GLU A 89 -1.52 -8.02 13.37
N THR A 90 -0.23 -8.03 13.71
CA THR A 90 0.37 -9.00 14.64
C THR A 90 -0.26 -8.91 16.03
N LEU A 91 -0.40 -7.70 16.58
CA LEU A 91 -1.04 -7.47 17.88
C LEU A 91 -2.52 -7.87 17.87
N GLY A 92 -3.22 -7.59 16.77
CA GLY A 92 -4.61 -8.01 16.56
C GLY A 92 -4.74 -9.54 16.55
N ALA A 93 -3.88 -10.24 15.82
CA ALA A 93 -3.87 -11.70 15.76
C ALA A 93 -3.51 -12.32 17.13
N LEU A 94 -2.55 -11.73 17.86
CA LEU A 94 -2.19 -12.16 19.20
C LEU A 94 -3.37 -12.01 20.16
N ARG A 95 -4.03 -10.84 20.16
CA ARG A 95 -5.25 -10.59 20.93
C ARG A 95 -6.32 -11.64 20.63
N ASP A 96 -6.62 -11.87 19.35
CA ASP A 96 -7.67 -12.79 18.92
C ASP A 96 -7.35 -14.25 19.26
N THR A 97 -6.07 -14.59 19.41
CA THR A 97 -5.60 -15.91 19.86
C THR A 97 -5.68 -16.08 21.38
N LEU A 98 -5.30 -15.06 22.15
CA LEU A 98 -5.19 -15.14 23.60
C LEU A 98 -6.54 -14.92 24.31
N LEU A 99 -7.37 -13.98 23.84
CA LEU A 99 -8.61 -13.62 24.51
C LEU A 99 -9.56 -14.80 24.72
N PRO A 100 -9.85 -15.66 23.72
CA PRO A 100 -10.73 -16.80 23.93
C PRO A 100 -10.24 -17.76 25.03
N LYS A 101 -8.92 -18.02 25.09
CA LYS A 101 -8.30 -18.94 26.05
C LYS A 101 -8.26 -18.38 27.47
N LEU A 102 -8.06 -17.07 27.59
CA LEU A 102 -8.14 -16.35 28.86
C LEU A 102 -9.57 -16.36 29.42
N LEU A 103 -10.57 -16.13 28.56
CA LEU A 103 -11.98 -16.14 28.93
C LEU A 103 -12.50 -17.53 29.30
N SER A 104 -12.03 -18.59 28.61
CA SER A 104 -12.38 -19.97 28.97
C SER A 104 -11.62 -20.49 30.20
N GLY A 105 -10.57 -19.78 30.63
CA GLY A 105 -9.70 -20.19 31.74
C GLY A 105 -8.68 -21.28 31.36
N GLU A 106 -8.59 -21.65 30.09
CA GLU A 106 -7.58 -22.58 29.54
C GLU A 106 -6.15 -22.02 29.63
N LEU A 107 -6.03 -20.69 29.70
CA LEU A 107 -4.76 -19.98 29.84
C LEU A 107 -4.85 -19.02 31.03
N ARG A 108 -3.82 -18.99 31.87
CA ARG A 108 -3.69 -17.99 32.95
C ARG A 108 -2.93 -16.75 32.47
N VAL A 109 -3.14 -15.62 33.13
CA VAL A 109 -2.48 -14.35 32.78
C VAL A 109 -0.94 -14.46 32.74
N PRO A 110 -0.25 -15.08 33.72
CA PRO A 110 1.21 -15.19 33.65
C PRO A 110 1.72 -16.03 32.46
N GLU A 111 0.93 -17.04 32.04
CA GLU A 111 1.27 -17.89 30.89
C GLU A 111 1.05 -17.14 29.57
N ALA A 112 0.02 -16.27 29.52
CA ALA A 112 -0.25 -15.43 28.36
C ALA A 112 0.81 -14.34 28.17
N GLU A 113 1.31 -13.75 29.26
CA GLU A 113 2.42 -12.77 29.21
C GLU A 113 3.68 -13.40 28.62
N HIS A 114 4.05 -14.60 29.07
CA HIS A 114 5.20 -15.32 28.52
C HIS A 114 5.03 -15.68 27.03
N ALA A 115 3.81 -16.03 26.62
CA ALA A 115 3.50 -16.34 25.21
C ALA A 115 3.53 -15.10 24.29
N ALA A 116 3.38 -13.89 24.83
CA ALA A 116 3.41 -12.64 24.07
C ALA A 116 4.84 -12.09 23.85
N GLU A 117 5.82 -12.58 24.61
CA GLU A 117 7.23 -12.14 24.55
C GLU A 117 8.10 -12.98 23.60
N LEU A 118 7.59 -14.11 23.08
CA LEU A 118 8.26 -15.04 22.15
C LEU A 118 8.01 -14.66 20.68
#